data_AF-A0A257WVP7-F1
#
_entry.id   AF-A0A257WVP7-F1
#
_cell.length_a   1.000
_cell.length_b   1.000
_cell.length_c   1.000
_cell.angle_alpha   90.00
_cell.angle_beta   90.00
_cell.angle_gamma   90.00
#
_symmetry.space_group_name_H-M   'P 1'
#
loop_
_entity.id
_entity.type
_entity.pdbx_description
1 polymer ?
#
loop_
_entity_poly.entity_id
_entity_poly.type
_entity_poly.pdbx_seq_one_letter_code
_entity_poly.pdbx_strand_id
1 'polypeptide(L)'
;EKRGKLYAVTGVSRAAAAMRFGFLGGKMLGWNIDHYTWLLWAFAASGFISGFWTYSLPVTPWEAPENSSTSLWSSMRWVREDRDFRTLLISWMIMGIGNLAAACLFVEYLANPRHGINLPEFEVAWITGVVPVLARVVFSYPWGLVYDRFHLFHNLFWWTLGMALWGMANAGGNVTWALWVTKLASKHAVAEYMSVHTFLTGMRGLIAPALAFAMIKVMSFDTFAIVCGLTIVSASGFIGVRARSSSESTDRLRPGARQERL
;
A
#
# COMPACT_ATOMS: atom_id res chain seq x y z
N GLU A 1 -17.38 -4.76 16.20
CA GLU A 1 -18.11 -3.83 15.31
C GLU A 1 -17.49 -2.44 15.13
N LYS A 2 -17.09 -1.67 16.15
CA LYS A 2 -16.67 -0.25 15.96
C LYS A 2 -15.26 0.00 15.36
N ARG A 3 -14.41 -1.02 15.18
CA ARG A 3 -12.99 -0.85 14.79
C ARG A 3 -12.81 -0.26 13.39
N GLY A 4 -13.54 -0.76 12.40
CA GLY A 4 -13.49 -0.22 11.03
C GLY A 4 -13.99 1.21 10.95
N LYS A 5 -15.05 1.55 11.70
CA LYS A 5 -15.58 2.91 11.79
C LYS A 5 -14.58 3.87 12.46
N LEU A 6 -13.95 3.47 13.56
CA LEU A 6 -12.93 4.28 14.24
C LEU A 6 -11.69 4.48 13.38
N TYR A 7 -11.20 3.43 12.70
CA TYR A 7 -10.06 3.54 11.77
C TYR A 7 -10.40 4.39 10.54
N ALA A 8 -11.62 4.29 10.01
CA ALA A 8 -12.07 5.16 8.95
C ALA A 8 -12.18 6.62 9.43
N VAL A 9 -12.68 6.87 10.64
CA VAL A 9 -12.76 8.22 11.22
C VAL A 9 -11.37 8.81 11.46
N THR A 10 -10.40 8.04 11.96
CA THR A 10 -9.01 8.50 12.10
C THR A 10 -8.33 8.69 10.74
N GLY A 11 -8.61 7.81 9.78
CA GLY A 11 -8.13 7.96 8.40
C GLY A 11 -8.68 9.21 7.72
N VAL A 12 -9.98 9.48 7.88
CA VAL A 12 -10.66 10.68 7.36
C VAL A 12 -10.20 11.93 8.09
N SER A 13 -10.02 11.91 9.40
CA SER A 13 -9.51 13.07 10.14
C SER A 13 -8.06 13.40 9.74
N ARG A 14 -7.21 12.38 9.56
CA ARG A 14 -5.85 12.54 9.02
C ARG A 14 -5.88 13.11 7.61
N ALA A 15 -6.73 12.58 6.73
CA ALA A 15 -6.87 13.07 5.36
C ALA A 15 -7.38 14.52 5.33
N ALA A 16 -8.36 14.86 6.17
CA ALA A 16 -8.89 16.21 6.31
C ALA A 16 -7.85 17.19 6.88
N ALA A 17 -7.05 16.77 7.86
CA ALA A 17 -5.95 17.56 8.39
C ALA A 17 -4.86 17.79 7.34
N ALA A 18 -4.47 16.74 6.61
CA ALA A 18 -3.51 16.84 5.50
C ALA A 18 -4.04 17.73 4.36
N MET A 19 -5.33 17.66 4.05
CA MET A 19 -5.99 18.53 3.07
C MET A 19 -5.95 20.00 3.50
N ARG A 20 -6.30 20.30 4.76
CA ARG A 20 -6.23 21.67 5.31
C ARG A 20 -4.81 22.20 5.31
N PHE A 21 -3.84 21.38 5.75
CA PHE A 21 -2.43 21.77 5.77
C PHE A 21 -1.88 21.98 4.36
N GLY A 22 -2.22 21.12 3.40
CA GLY A 22 -1.84 21.27 2.00
C GLY A 22 -2.45 22.51 1.34
N PHE A 23 -3.71 22.84 1.63
CA PHE A 23 -4.36 24.04 1.12
C PHE A 23 -3.75 25.34 1.68
N LEU A 24 -3.56 25.40 3.00
CA LEU A 24 -2.95 26.55 3.67
C LEU A 24 -1.48 26.70 3.29
N GLY A 25 -0.73 25.61 3.27
CA GLY A 25 0.67 25.59 2.88
C GLY A 25 0.87 25.98 1.41
N GLY A 26 0.03 25.48 0.51
CA GLY A 26 0.05 25.88 -0.90
C GLY A 26 -0.23 27.37 -1.10
N LYS A 27 -1.18 27.94 -0.35
CA LYS A 27 -1.47 29.38 -0.38
C LYS A 27 -0.31 30.22 0.18
N MET A 28 0.36 29.75 1.24
CA MET A 28 1.54 30.42 1.82
C MET A 28 2.76 30.38 0.90
N LEU A 29 3.04 29.23 0.27
CA LEU A 29 4.13 29.06 -0.70
C LEU A 29 3.89 29.90 -1.97
N GLY A 30 2.64 30.12 -2.35
CA GLY A 30 2.27 30.98 -3.48
C GLY A 30 2.50 32.48 -3.23
N TRP A 31 2.68 32.93 -1.98
CA TRP A 31 2.91 34.34 -1.66
C TRP A 31 4.41 34.70 -1.62
N ASN A 32 5.25 33.84 -1.08
CA ASN A 32 6.71 33.93 -1.19
C ASN A 32 7.31 32.56 -0.80
N ILE A 33 8.23 32.04 -1.63
CA ILE A 33 8.86 30.72 -1.49
C ILE A 33 9.62 30.59 -0.15
N ASP A 34 10.12 31.69 0.42
CA ASP A 34 10.85 31.71 1.69
C ASP A 34 10.01 31.28 2.92
N HIS A 35 8.68 31.18 2.78
CA HIS A 35 7.80 30.71 3.86
C HIS A 35 7.87 29.19 4.14
N TYR A 36 8.68 28.43 3.40
CA TYR A 36 8.85 27.00 3.63
C TYR A 36 9.34 26.68 5.05
N THR A 37 10.13 27.56 5.68
CA THR A 37 10.64 27.38 7.05
C THR A 37 9.51 27.31 8.08
N TRP A 38 8.45 28.10 7.90
CA TRP A 38 7.26 28.06 8.77
C TRP A 38 6.49 26.75 8.62
N LEU A 39 6.47 26.16 7.42
CA LEU A 39 5.87 24.83 7.20
C LEU A 39 6.68 23.74 7.91
N LEU A 40 8.01 23.84 7.92
CA LEU A 40 8.88 22.91 8.65
C LEU A 40 8.70 23.02 10.17
N TRP A 41 8.60 24.23 10.72
CA TRP A 41 8.29 24.43 12.14
C TRP A 41 6.90 23.92 12.52
N ALA A 42 5.90 24.13 11.66
CA ALA A 42 4.57 23.57 11.86
C ALA A 42 4.60 22.03 11.85
N PHE A 43 5.39 21.42 10.96
CA PHE A 43 5.61 19.97 10.94
C PHE A 43 6.28 19.47 12.23
N ALA A 44 7.32 20.16 12.70
CA ALA A 44 8.00 19.81 13.95
C ALA A 44 7.07 19.93 15.17
N ALA A 45 6.30 21.01 15.28
CA ALA A 45 5.31 21.21 16.33
C ALA A 45 4.22 20.11 16.32
N SER A 46 3.78 19.70 15.12
CA SER A 46 2.84 18.58 14.95
C SER A 46 3.37 17.28 15.54
N GLY A 47 4.65 16.99 15.35
CA GLY A 47 5.33 15.84 15.94
C GLY A 47 5.35 15.86 17.47
N PHE A 48 5.68 17.01 18.05
CA PHE A 48 5.68 17.19 19.51
C PHE A 48 4.28 17.02 20.13
N ILE A 49 3.26 17.62 19.51
CA ILE A 49 1.86 17.50 19.97
C ILE A 49 1.40 16.04 19.90
N SER A 50 1.72 15.33 18.81
CA SER A 50 1.42 13.91 18.65
C SER A 50 2.09 13.06 19.75
N GLY A 51 3.36 13.33 20.06
CA GLY A 51 4.07 12.68 21.15
C GLY A 51 3.41 12.92 22.52
N PHE A 52 3.06 14.19 22.80
CA PHE A 52 2.41 14.57 24.05
C PHE A 52 1.04 13.91 24.24
N TRP A 53 0.22 13.85 23.19
CA TRP A 53 -1.07 13.15 23.23
C TRP A 53 -0.92 11.63 23.38
N THR A 54 0.11 11.04 22.79
CA THR A 54 0.39 9.60 22.96
C THR A 54 0.79 9.28 24.39
N TYR A 55 1.55 10.17 25.05
CA TYR A 55 1.90 10.05 26.47
C TYR A 55 0.67 10.16 27.40
N SER A 56 -0.35 10.90 26.97
CA SER A 56 -1.59 11.10 27.74
C SER A 56 -2.61 9.97 27.59
N LEU A 57 -2.32 8.95 26.76
CA LEU A 57 -3.24 7.82 26.59
C LEU A 57 -3.23 6.93 27.85
N PRO A 58 -4.40 6.47 28.32
CA PRO A 58 -4.47 5.54 29.44
C PRO A 58 -3.79 4.24 29.03
N VAL A 59 -2.59 4.00 29.59
CA VAL A 59 -1.82 2.77 29.37
C VAL A 59 -2.53 1.67 30.14
N THR A 60 -3.39 0.91 29.46
CA THR A 60 -3.82 -0.39 29.99
C THR A 60 -2.59 -1.30 30.00
N PRO A 61 -2.20 -1.88 31.15
CA PRO A 61 -1.14 -2.88 31.18
C PRO A 61 -1.47 -3.96 30.15
N TRP A 62 -0.55 -4.23 29.23
CA TRP A 62 -0.70 -5.33 28.30
C TRP A 62 -0.60 -6.63 29.09
N GLU A 63 -1.75 -7.24 29.37
CA GLU A 63 -1.80 -8.59 29.93
C GLU A 63 -1.54 -9.58 28.79
N ALA A 64 -0.33 -10.13 28.77
CA ALA A 64 0.01 -11.18 27.83
C ALA A 64 -0.86 -12.42 28.15
N PRO A 65 -1.53 -13.05 27.15
CA PRO A 65 -2.34 -14.24 27.39
C PRO A 65 -1.52 -15.32 28.12
N GLU A 66 -2.12 -16.12 29.02
CA GLU A 66 -1.39 -17.17 29.78
C GLU A 66 -0.59 -18.16 28.91
N ASN A 67 -0.93 -18.27 27.61
CA ASN A 67 -0.23 -19.07 26.61
C ASN A 67 0.74 -18.28 25.69
N SER A 68 1.07 -17.02 26.01
CA SER A 68 2.09 -16.26 25.27
C SER A 68 3.47 -16.73 25.71
N SER A 69 4.14 -17.54 24.88
CA SER A 69 5.57 -17.76 25.10
C SER A 69 6.30 -16.44 24.87
N THR A 70 7.20 -16.10 25.78
CA THR A 70 8.01 -14.86 25.80
C THR A 70 9.05 -14.78 24.68
N SER A 71 9.03 -15.72 23.73
CA SER A 71 9.96 -15.78 22.60
C SER A 71 9.54 -14.86 21.47
N LEU A 72 10.50 -14.18 20.84
CA LEU A 72 10.30 -13.34 19.64
C LEU A 72 9.58 -14.07 18.49
N TRP A 73 9.67 -15.40 18.45
CA TRP A 73 9.09 -16.24 17.41
C TRP A 73 7.70 -16.79 17.75
N SER A 74 7.19 -16.53 18.94
CA SER A 74 5.90 -17.05 19.41
C SER A 74 4.75 -16.62 18.51
N SER A 75 4.78 -15.39 18.00
CA SER A 75 3.78 -14.85 17.08
C SER A 75 3.74 -15.58 15.73
N MET A 76 4.82 -16.25 15.32
CA MET A 76 4.86 -17.00 14.06
C MET A 76 3.92 -18.23 14.08
N ARG A 77 3.49 -18.69 15.26
CA ARG A 77 2.51 -19.78 15.40
C ARG A 77 1.23 -19.53 14.61
N TRP A 78 0.78 -18.28 14.54
CA TRP A 78 -0.45 -17.91 13.83
C TRP A 78 -0.39 -18.21 12.33
N VAL A 79 0.81 -18.19 11.73
CA VAL A 79 1.00 -18.64 10.34
C VAL A 79 0.70 -20.13 10.19
N ARG A 80 0.97 -20.95 11.21
CA ARG A 80 0.68 -22.38 11.19
C ARG A 80 -0.79 -22.66 11.53
N GLU A 81 -1.30 -21.95 12.52
CA GLU A 81 -2.57 -22.22 13.21
C GLU A 81 -3.78 -21.67 12.44
N ASP A 82 -3.67 -20.47 11.88
CA ASP A 82 -4.74 -19.81 11.12
C ASP A 82 -4.52 -19.99 9.61
N ARG A 83 -5.30 -20.90 9.02
CA ARG A 83 -5.22 -21.20 7.58
C ARG A 83 -5.66 -20.02 6.72
N ASP A 84 -6.63 -19.23 7.17
CA ASP A 84 -7.17 -18.10 6.41
C ASP A 84 -6.16 -16.97 6.36
N PHE A 85 -5.57 -16.64 7.52
CA PHE A 85 -4.46 -15.71 7.64
C PHE A 85 -3.25 -16.16 6.83
N ARG A 86 -2.80 -17.42 6.98
CA ARG A 86 -1.67 -17.95 6.22
C ARG A 86 -1.86 -17.78 4.72
N THR A 87 -3.02 -18.16 4.22
CA THR A 87 -3.25 -18.17 2.76
C THR A 87 -3.25 -16.75 2.21
N LEU A 88 -3.95 -15.83 2.88
CA LEU A 88 -4.00 -14.43 2.46
C LEU A 88 -2.62 -13.75 2.59
N LEU A 89 -1.87 -14.06 3.65
CA LEU A 89 -0.50 -13.60 3.86
C LEU A 89 0.42 -14.07 2.73
N ILE A 90 0.37 -15.35 2.35
CA ILE A 90 1.16 -15.90 1.23
C ILE A 90 0.80 -15.21 -0.08
N SER A 91 -0.49 -15.02 -0.39
CA SER A 91 -0.90 -14.32 -1.62
C SER A 91 -0.36 -12.89 -1.68
N TRP A 92 -0.41 -12.16 -0.56
CA TRP A 92 0.18 -10.82 -0.44
C TRP A 92 1.71 -10.81 -0.59
N MET A 93 2.39 -11.84 -0.07
CA MET A 93 3.84 -11.97 -0.22
C MET A 93 4.21 -12.26 -1.66
N ILE A 94 3.57 -13.23 -2.32
CA ILE A 94 3.82 -13.59 -3.73
C ILE A 94 3.59 -12.39 -4.65
N MET A 95 2.44 -11.73 -4.51
CA MET A 95 2.13 -10.52 -5.29
C MET A 95 3.19 -9.43 -5.09
N GLY A 96 3.63 -9.23 -3.85
CA GLY A 96 4.67 -8.26 -3.53
C GLY A 96 6.04 -8.63 -4.09
N ILE A 97 6.44 -9.91 -4.04
CA ILE A 97 7.71 -10.38 -4.62
C ILE A 97 7.70 -10.12 -6.13
N GLY A 98 6.63 -10.51 -6.84
CA GLY A 98 6.51 -10.26 -8.28
C GLY A 98 6.62 -8.78 -8.62
N ASN A 99 5.96 -7.91 -7.85
CA ASN A 99 5.99 -6.46 -8.09
C ASN A 99 7.39 -5.85 -7.85
N LEU A 100 8.05 -6.20 -6.74
CA LEU A 100 9.40 -5.70 -6.47
C LEU A 100 10.44 -6.28 -7.44
N ALA A 101 10.35 -7.58 -7.74
CA ALA A 101 11.25 -8.25 -8.66
C ALA A 101 11.16 -7.63 -10.07
N ALA A 102 9.95 -7.35 -10.57
CA ALA A 102 9.76 -6.68 -11.85
C ALA A 102 10.39 -5.27 -11.89
N ALA A 103 10.27 -4.50 -10.79
CA ALA A 103 10.89 -3.19 -10.69
C ALA A 103 12.42 -3.25 -10.73
N CYS A 104 13.04 -4.20 -10.02
CA CYS A 104 14.49 -4.41 -10.05
C CYS A 104 14.98 -4.90 -11.42
N LEU A 105 14.21 -5.81 -12.04
CA LEU A 105 14.49 -6.43 -13.32
C LEU A 105 14.61 -5.39 -14.44
N PHE A 106 13.73 -4.37 -14.45
CA PHE A 106 13.72 -3.33 -15.47
C PHE A 106 15.03 -2.53 -15.50
N VAL A 107 15.58 -2.17 -14.33
CA VAL A 107 16.83 -1.41 -14.24
C VAL A 107 18.02 -2.28 -14.68
N GLU A 108 18.05 -3.54 -14.25
CA GLU A 108 19.13 -4.48 -14.58
C GLU A 108 19.17 -4.82 -16.07
N TYR A 109 18.02 -4.97 -16.72
CA TYR A 109 17.94 -5.21 -18.16
C TYR A 109 18.62 -4.12 -19.00
N LEU A 110 18.52 -2.88 -18.54
CA LEU A 110 19.10 -1.76 -19.25
C LEU A 110 20.62 -1.70 -19.03
N ALA A 111 21.08 -2.06 -17.83
CA ALA A 111 22.49 -1.96 -17.44
C ALA A 111 23.36 -3.18 -17.74
N ASN A 112 22.81 -4.39 -17.79
CA ASN A 112 23.62 -5.61 -17.76
C ASN A 112 24.22 -5.97 -19.14
N PRO A 113 25.55 -6.21 -19.25
CA PRO A 113 26.21 -6.59 -20.50
C PRO A 113 25.86 -7.97 -21.06
N ARG A 114 25.39 -8.91 -20.22
CA ARG A 114 25.16 -10.32 -20.59
C ARG A 114 23.71 -10.66 -20.91
N HIS A 115 22.77 -10.07 -20.18
CA HIS A 115 21.34 -10.38 -20.28
C HIS A 115 20.49 -9.16 -20.68
N GLY A 116 21.14 -8.01 -20.85
CA GLY A 116 20.53 -6.73 -21.11
C GLY A 116 21.04 -6.08 -22.38
N ILE A 117 20.60 -4.85 -22.61
CA ILE A 117 20.96 -4.05 -23.79
C ILE A 117 22.36 -3.42 -23.64
N ASN A 118 23.00 -3.58 -22.46
CA ASN A 118 24.32 -3.03 -22.12
C ASN A 118 24.44 -1.52 -22.38
N LEU A 119 23.46 -0.76 -21.91
CA LEU A 119 23.47 0.69 -22.11
C LEU A 119 24.49 1.33 -21.16
N PRO A 120 25.15 2.41 -21.59
CA PRO A 120 25.99 3.22 -20.71
C PRO A 120 25.24 3.61 -19.43
N GLU A 121 25.93 3.67 -18.29
CA GLU A 121 25.33 4.00 -16.98
C GLU A 121 24.49 5.28 -17.03
N PHE A 122 24.93 6.27 -17.80
CA PHE A 122 24.20 7.50 -18.05
C PHE A 122 22.86 7.25 -18.75
N GLU A 123 22.81 6.40 -19.78
CA GLU A 123 21.57 6.08 -20.50
C GLU A 123 20.59 5.28 -19.63
N VAL A 124 21.10 4.38 -18.77
CA VAL A 124 20.24 3.67 -17.79
C VAL A 124 19.62 4.65 -16.80
N ALA A 125 20.42 5.53 -16.20
CA ALA A 125 19.92 6.56 -15.29
C ALA A 125 18.97 7.53 -16.00
N TRP A 126 19.26 7.84 -17.27
CA TRP A 126 18.41 8.65 -18.12
C TRP A 126 17.06 7.95 -18.36
N ILE A 127 17.02 6.69 -18.79
CA ILE A 127 15.77 5.96 -19.10
C ILE A 127 14.95 5.65 -17.86
N THR A 128 15.58 5.29 -16.74
CA THR A 128 14.87 4.84 -15.52
C THR A 128 14.52 6.00 -14.59
N GLY A 129 15.31 7.07 -14.58
CA GLY A 129 15.12 8.23 -13.73
C GLY A 129 14.60 9.46 -14.47
N VAL A 130 15.28 9.86 -15.55
CA VAL A 130 15.03 11.16 -16.21
C VAL A 130 13.86 11.09 -17.20
N VAL A 131 13.76 10.05 -18.03
CA VAL A 131 12.71 9.87 -19.05
C VAL A 131 11.32 9.82 -18.43
N PRO A 132 11.04 9.10 -17.33
CA PRO A 132 9.71 9.12 -16.72
C PRO A 132 9.34 10.51 -16.19
N VAL A 133 10.33 11.24 -15.67
CA VAL A 133 10.14 12.61 -15.16
C VAL A 133 9.94 13.60 -16.32
N LEU A 134 10.73 13.50 -17.38
CA LEU A 134 10.58 14.31 -18.59
C LEU A 134 9.28 14.01 -19.31
N ALA A 135 8.93 12.73 -19.50
CA ALA A 135 7.64 12.33 -20.02
C ALA A 135 6.53 12.90 -19.15
N ARG A 136 6.65 12.85 -17.82
CA ARG A 136 5.69 13.49 -16.94
C ARG A 136 5.60 15.00 -17.22
N VAL A 137 6.70 15.73 -17.33
CA VAL A 137 6.69 17.18 -17.63
C VAL A 137 6.11 17.47 -19.03
N VAL A 138 6.63 16.81 -20.04
CA VAL A 138 6.28 16.98 -21.46
C VAL A 138 4.86 16.55 -21.73
N PHE A 139 4.36 15.47 -21.14
CA PHE A 139 2.97 15.04 -21.33
C PHE A 139 2.02 15.79 -20.40
N SER A 140 2.46 16.35 -19.26
CA SER A 140 1.58 17.16 -18.40
C SER A 140 1.04 18.39 -19.13
N TYR A 141 1.81 19.02 -20.02
CA TYR A 141 1.38 20.23 -20.72
C TYR A 141 0.38 19.97 -21.87
N PRO A 142 0.60 19.03 -22.81
CA PRO A 142 -0.38 18.58 -23.80
C PRO A 142 -1.61 17.95 -23.16
N TRP A 143 -1.46 17.18 -22.06
CA TRP A 143 -2.64 16.79 -21.27
C TRP A 143 -3.37 18.04 -20.80
N GLY A 144 -2.69 19.05 -20.25
CA GLY A 144 -3.24 20.38 -19.93
C GLY A 144 -3.97 21.07 -21.08
N LEU A 145 -3.40 21.08 -22.28
CA LEU A 145 -4.01 21.68 -23.47
C LEU A 145 -5.19 20.86 -24.02
N VAL A 146 -5.10 19.53 -23.95
CA VAL A 146 -6.21 18.62 -24.26
C VAL A 146 -7.34 18.81 -23.24
N TYR A 147 -7.00 19.03 -21.97
CA TYR A 147 -7.95 19.41 -20.91
C TYR A 147 -8.63 20.76 -21.21
N ASP A 148 -7.89 21.78 -21.67
CA ASP A 148 -8.46 23.08 -22.05
C ASP A 148 -9.37 23.00 -23.29
N ARG A 149 -9.10 22.07 -24.21
CA ARG A 149 -9.84 21.92 -25.48
C ARG A 149 -11.13 21.11 -25.33
N PHE A 150 -11.19 20.20 -24.35
CA PHE A 150 -12.41 19.48 -24.01
C PHE A 150 -13.23 20.29 -22.99
N HIS A 151 -14.28 20.97 -23.47
CA HIS A 151 -15.20 21.77 -22.63
C HIS A 151 -15.92 20.99 -21.49
N LEU A 152 -15.75 19.67 -21.42
CA LEU A 152 -16.15 18.83 -20.28
C LEU A 152 -15.40 19.19 -18.97
N PHE A 153 -14.22 19.82 -19.04
CA PHE A 153 -13.32 20.04 -17.89
C PHE A 153 -13.25 21.48 -17.36
N HIS A 154 -14.03 22.42 -17.89
CA HIS A 154 -14.13 23.80 -17.33
C HIS A 154 -14.74 23.83 -15.92
N ASN A 155 -15.55 22.83 -15.59
CA ASN A 155 -16.12 22.73 -14.26
C ASN A 155 -15.08 22.14 -13.29
N LEU A 156 -14.66 22.95 -12.31
CA LEU A 156 -13.91 22.53 -11.12
C LEU A 156 -14.47 21.25 -10.50
N PHE A 157 -15.79 21.04 -10.62
CA PHE A 157 -16.49 19.82 -10.24
C PHE A 157 -15.86 18.54 -10.83
N TRP A 158 -15.65 18.44 -12.14
CA TRP A 158 -15.11 17.22 -12.77
C TRP A 158 -13.64 16.98 -12.40
N TRP A 159 -12.87 18.05 -12.18
CA TRP A 159 -11.52 17.99 -11.64
C TRP A 159 -11.49 17.45 -10.20
N THR A 160 -12.32 18.02 -9.34
CA THR A 160 -12.46 17.54 -7.97
C THR A 160 -12.98 16.11 -7.93
N LEU A 161 -13.84 15.71 -8.88
CA LEU A 161 -14.35 14.35 -8.98
C LEU A 161 -13.27 13.36 -9.41
N GLY A 162 -12.45 13.69 -10.42
CA GLY A 162 -11.33 12.84 -10.86
C GLY A 162 -10.28 12.65 -9.77
N MET A 163 -9.88 13.74 -9.10
CA MET A 163 -8.96 13.68 -7.96
C MET A 163 -9.57 12.98 -6.76
N ALA A 164 -10.88 13.14 -6.52
CA ALA A 164 -11.59 12.38 -5.49
C ALA A 164 -11.63 10.90 -5.82
N LEU A 165 -11.87 10.50 -7.07
CA LEU A 165 -11.87 9.09 -7.50
C LEU A 165 -10.48 8.45 -7.36
N TRP A 166 -9.42 9.15 -7.80
CA TRP A 166 -8.05 8.70 -7.59
C TRP A 166 -7.70 8.59 -6.10
N GLY A 167 -8.07 9.59 -5.30
CA GLY A 167 -7.92 9.58 -3.86
C GLY A 167 -8.70 8.44 -3.20
N MET A 168 -9.93 8.16 -3.65
CA MET A 168 -10.76 7.05 -3.17
C MET A 168 -10.14 5.69 -3.47
N ALA A 169 -9.61 5.50 -4.69
CA ALA A 169 -8.92 4.27 -5.06
C ALA A 169 -7.66 4.04 -4.19
N ASN A 170 -6.84 5.08 -4.02
CA ASN A 170 -5.62 5.02 -3.20
C ASN A 170 -5.94 4.82 -1.71
N ALA A 171 -6.97 5.49 -1.21
CA ALA A 171 -7.45 5.31 0.17
C ALA A 171 -7.99 3.90 0.38
N GLY A 172 -8.80 3.37 -0.55
CA GLY A 172 -9.31 2.02 -0.51
C GLY A 172 -8.20 0.96 -0.47
N GLY A 173 -7.16 1.12 -1.29
CA GLY A 173 -5.98 0.25 -1.30
C GLY A 173 -5.24 0.25 0.03
N ASN A 174 -4.89 1.44 0.54
CA ASN A 174 -4.17 1.60 1.81
C ASN A 174 -4.99 1.12 3.02
N VAL A 175 -6.30 1.38 3.04
CA VAL A 175 -7.20 0.91 4.10
C VAL A 175 -7.31 -0.61 4.05
N THR A 176 -7.46 -1.20 2.87
CA THR A 176 -7.51 -2.66 2.72
C THR A 176 -6.22 -3.29 3.20
N TRP A 177 -5.06 -2.74 2.81
CA TRP A 177 -3.74 -3.19 3.26
C TRP A 177 -3.56 -3.11 4.77
N ALA A 178 -4.02 -2.03 5.41
CA ALA A 178 -3.86 -1.86 6.85
C ALA A 178 -4.87 -2.67 7.69
N LEU A 179 -6.08 -2.91 7.17
CA LEU A 179 -7.17 -3.50 7.95
C LEU A 179 -7.33 -5.01 7.77
N TRP A 180 -6.90 -5.61 6.66
CA TRP A 180 -7.19 -7.02 6.39
C TRP A 180 -6.67 -7.94 7.52
N VAL A 181 -5.46 -7.68 8.00
CA VAL A 181 -4.84 -8.43 9.10
C VAL A 181 -5.67 -8.29 10.38
N THR A 182 -6.11 -7.08 10.70
CA THR A 182 -6.90 -6.79 11.92
C THR A 182 -8.33 -7.35 11.88
N LYS A 183 -8.87 -7.62 10.68
CA LYS A 183 -10.17 -8.27 10.50
C LYS A 183 -10.10 -9.78 10.71
N LEU A 184 -8.97 -10.40 10.33
CA LEU A 184 -8.74 -11.83 10.51
C LEU A 184 -8.26 -12.17 11.93
N ALA A 185 -7.45 -11.31 12.53
CA ALA A 185 -6.89 -11.55 13.86
C ALA A 185 -7.95 -11.54 14.97
N SER A 186 -7.84 -12.49 15.90
CA SER A 186 -8.62 -12.48 17.15
C SER A 186 -8.31 -11.22 17.97
N LYS A 187 -9.28 -10.74 18.78
CA LYS A 187 -9.16 -9.45 19.49
C LYS A 187 -7.90 -9.36 20.36
N HIS A 188 -7.45 -10.49 20.89
CA HIS A 188 -6.32 -10.65 21.79
C HIS A 188 -4.97 -10.76 21.04
N ALA A 189 -4.98 -11.15 19.75
CA ALA A 189 -3.78 -11.47 18.98
C ALA A 189 -3.51 -10.49 17.82
N VAL A 190 -4.21 -9.35 17.74
CA VAL A 190 -4.04 -8.40 16.62
C VAL A 190 -2.60 -7.90 16.50
N ALA A 191 -1.95 -7.61 17.61
CA ALA A 191 -0.55 -7.18 17.62
C ALA A 191 0.39 -8.26 17.07
N GLU A 192 0.16 -9.53 17.44
CA GLU A 192 0.94 -10.68 16.96
C GLU A 192 0.75 -10.92 15.45
N TYR A 193 -0.47 -10.76 14.93
CA TYR A 193 -0.73 -10.90 13.48
C TYR A 193 -0.11 -9.74 12.68
N MET A 194 -0.23 -8.50 13.18
CA MET A 194 0.33 -7.32 12.53
C MET A 194 1.87 -7.33 12.52
N SER A 195 2.51 -7.80 13.60
CA SER A 195 3.96 -7.91 13.67
C SER A 195 4.47 -8.93 12.67
N VAL A 196 3.84 -10.10 12.56
CA VAL A 196 4.18 -11.12 11.56
C VAL A 196 4.01 -10.58 10.13
N HIS A 197 2.89 -9.94 9.83
CA HIS A 197 2.67 -9.36 8.51
C HIS A 197 3.74 -8.31 8.15
N THR A 198 4.03 -7.39 9.08
CA THR A 198 4.99 -6.30 8.87
C THR A 198 6.41 -6.83 8.74
N PHE A 199 6.78 -7.79 9.58
CA PHE A 199 8.07 -8.48 9.53
C PHE A 199 8.28 -9.19 8.18
N LEU A 200 7.31 -9.99 7.74
CA LEU A 200 7.39 -10.66 6.44
C LEU A 200 7.40 -9.66 5.28
N THR A 201 6.71 -8.52 5.40
CA THR A 201 6.76 -7.44 4.40
C THR A 201 8.14 -6.81 4.31
N GLY A 202 8.82 -6.59 5.44
CA GLY A 202 10.21 -6.13 5.48
C GLY A 202 11.18 -7.17 4.89
N MET A 203 11.04 -8.43 5.30
CA MET A 203 11.85 -9.53 4.78
C MET A 203 11.66 -9.72 3.28
N ARG A 204 10.44 -9.58 2.78
CA ARG A 204 10.13 -9.56 1.33
C ARG A 204 10.89 -8.45 0.62
N GLY A 205 10.94 -7.24 1.19
CA GLY A 205 11.70 -6.11 0.65
C GLY A 205 13.20 -6.40 0.52
N LEU A 206 13.75 -7.21 1.42
CA LEU A 206 15.16 -7.63 1.39
C LEU A 206 15.42 -8.77 0.40
N ILE A 207 14.54 -9.78 0.38
CA ILE A 207 14.75 -11.01 -0.40
C ILE A 207 14.39 -10.80 -1.88
N ALA A 208 13.32 -10.06 -2.19
CA ALA A 208 12.81 -9.96 -3.56
C ALA A 208 13.86 -9.43 -4.57
N PRO A 209 14.65 -8.38 -4.27
CA PRO A 209 15.72 -7.94 -5.17
C PRO A 209 16.78 -9.02 -5.38
N ALA A 210 17.28 -9.63 -4.31
CA ALA A 210 18.30 -10.68 -4.40
C ALA A 210 17.82 -11.91 -5.18
N LEU A 211 16.57 -12.33 -4.96
CA LEU A 211 15.93 -13.41 -5.70
C LEU A 211 15.80 -13.05 -7.18
N ALA A 212 15.41 -11.81 -7.51
CA ALA A 212 15.35 -11.36 -8.90
C ALA A 212 16.69 -11.51 -9.61
N PHE A 213 17.79 -11.04 -9.00
CA PHE A 213 19.14 -11.20 -9.57
C PHE A 213 19.59 -12.65 -9.68
N ALA A 214 19.23 -13.52 -8.73
CA ALA A 214 19.53 -14.93 -8.80
C ALA A 214 18.77 -15.61 -9.95
N MET A 215 17.50 -15.26 -10.16
CA MET A 215 16.64 -15.85 -11.19
C MET A 215 17.08 -15.46 -12.60
N ILE A 216 17.56 -14.24 -12.81
CA ILE A 216 18.13 -13.80 -14.10
C ILE A 216 19.33 -14.68 -14.53
N LYS A 217 20.06 -15.29 -13.59
CA LYS A 217 21.18 -16.20 -13.92
C LYS A 217 20.73 -17.57 -14.42
N VAL A 218 19.47 -17.95 -14.18
CA VAL A 218 18.96 -19.31 -14.43
C VAL A 218 17.91 -19.34 -15.55
N MET A 219 17.17 -18.25 -15.76
CA MET A 219 16.13 -18.15 -16.80
C MET A 219 16.27 -16.90 -17.65
N SER A 220 15.73 -16.96 -18.87
CA SER A 220 15.70 -15.80 -19.75
C SER A 220 14.82 -14.69 -19.19
N PHE A 221 15.16 -13.46 -19.58
CA PHE A 221 14.48 -12.24 -19.14
C PHE A 221 12.97 -12.28 -19.40
N ASP A 222 12.57 -12.66 -20.62
CA ASP A 222 11.17 -12.73 -21.03
C ASP A 222 10.38 -13.74 -20.20
N THR A 223 10.98 -14.91 -19.93
CA THR A 223 10.36 -15.94 -19.11
C THR A 223 10.14 -15.43 -17.68
N PHE A 224 11.14 -14.74 -17.11
CA PHE A 224 11.03 -14.21 -15.75
C PHE A 224 9.99 -13.09 -15.64
N ALA A 225 9.90 -12.21 -16.63
CA ALA A 225 8.89 -11.17 -16.70
C ALA A 225 7.46 -11.75 -16.79
N ILE A 226 7.27 -12.78 -17.62
CA ILE A 226 6.00 -13.51 -17.73
C ILE A 226 5.64 -14.18 -16.39
N VAL A 227 6.60 -14.82 -15.72
CA VAL A 227 6.40 -15.43 -14.40
C VAL A 227 6.00 -14.38 -13.35
N CYS A 228 6.63 -13.20 -13.34
CA CYS A 228 6.26 -12.11 -12.45
C CYS A 228 4.83 -11.62 -12.74
N GLY A 229 4.47 -11.44 -14.02
CA GLY A 229 3.11 -11.04 -14.41
C GLY A 229 2.05 -12.08 -14.00
N LEU A 230 2.30 -13.36 -14.27
CA LEU A 230 1.41 -14.46 -13.91
C LEU A 230 1.24 -14.60 -12.39
N THR A 231 2.30 -14.40 -11.61
CA THR A 231 2.23 -14.47 -10.14
C THR A 231 1.43 -13.31 -9.54
N ILE A 232 1.53 -12.10 -10.11
CA ILE A 232 0.71 -10.95 -9.68
C ILE A 232 -0.77 -11.18 -10.01
N VAL A 233 -1.07 -11.63 -11.24
CA VAL A 233 -2.46 -11.88 -11.68
C VAL A 233 -3.09 -13.03 -10.90
N SER A 234 -2.38 -14.14 -10.73
CA SER A 234 -2.88 -15.29 -9.97
C SER A 234 -3.10 -14.96 -8.49
N ALA A 235 -2.18 -14.23 -7.85
CA ALA A 235 -2.35 -13.80 -6.46
C ALA A 235 -3.53 -12.83 -6.32
N SER A 236 -3.69 -11.88 -7.24
CA SER A 236 -4.82 -10.93 -7.25
C SER A 236 -6.16 -11.64 -7.44
N GLY A 237 -6.22 -12.58 -8.39
CA GLY A 237 -7.41 -13.40 -8.62
C GLY A 237 -7.77 -14.27 -7.41
N PHE A 238 -6.77 -14.88 -6.78
CA PHE A 238 -6.96 -15.71 -5.58
C PHE A 238 -7.52 -14.91 -4.40
N ILE A 239 -6.99 -13.71 -4.15
CA ILE A 239 -7.51 -12.79 -3.12
C ILE A 239 -8.96 -12.40 -3.43
N GLY A 240 -9.28 -12.13 -4.70
CA GLY A 240 -10.63 -11.79 -5.15
C GLY A 240 -11.66 -12.92 -4.93
N VAL A 241 -11.30 -14.16 -5.26
CA VAL A 241 -12.17 -15.34 -5.06
C VAL A 241 -12.41 -15.60 -3.58
N ARG A 242 -11.37 -15.49 -2.74
CA ARG A 242 -11.46 -15.70 -1.29
C ARG A 242 -12.32 -14.63 -0.60
N ALA A 243 -12.21 -13.38 -1.04
CA ALA A 243 -13.05 -12.29 -0.54
C ALA A 243 -14.54 -12.56 -0.80
N ARG A 244 -14.88 -13.14 -1.98
CA ARG A 244 -16.25 -13.56 -2.30
C ARG A 244 -16.72 -14.74 -1.45
N SER A 245 -15.89 -15.76 -1.23
CA SER A 245 -16.29 -16.93 -0.43
C SER A 245 -16.54 -16.60 1.05
N SER A 246 -15.77 -15.66 1.62
CA SER A 246 -15.98 -15.17 2.99
C SER A 246 -17.25 -14.31 3.11
N SER A 247 -17.59 -13.53 2.08
CA SER A 247 -18.85 -12.79 2.00
C SER A 247 -20.06 -13.74 2.00
N GLU A 248 -20.02 -14.79 1.16
CA GLU A 248 -21.11 -15.77 1.08
C GLU A 248 -21.29 -16.59 2.35
N SER A 249 -20.21 -16.98 3.04
CA SER A 249 -20.32 -17.71 4.31
C SER A 249 -20.91 -16.85 5.43
N THR A 250 -20.60 -15.55 5.43
CA THR A 250 -21.13 -14.60 6.42
C THR A 250 -22.62 -14.30 6.19
N ASP A 251 -23.07 -14.23 4.92
CA ASP A 251 -24.50 -14.05 4.61
C ASP A 251 -25.33 -15.29 4.89
N ARG A 252 -24.77 -16.50 4.76
CA ARG A 252 -25.45 -17.76 5.14
C ARG A 252 -25.62 -17.94 6.65
N LEU A 253 -24.79 -17.27 7.45
CA LEU A 253 -24.84 -17.33 8.92
C LEU A 253 -25.67 -16.20 9.55
N ARG A 254 -26.25 -15.30 8.75
CA ARG A 254 -27.21 -14.30 9.25
C ARG A 254 -28.53 -15.00 9.61
N PRO A 255 -28.97 -14.96 10.89
CA PRO A 255 -30.30 -15.42 11.25
C PRO A 255 -31.31 -14.43 10.67
N GLY A 256 -31.97 -14.80 9.56
CA GLY A 256 -32.99 -13.96 8.93
C GLY A 256 -33.32 -14.27 7.46
N ALA A 257 -32.46 -15.00 6.74
CA ALA A 257 -32.68 -15.25 5.30
C ALA A 257 -33.56 -16.49 4.98
N ARG A 258 -34.23 -17.08 5.97
CA ARG A 258 -35.19 -18.19 5.76
C ARG A 258 -36.51 -17.90 6.46
N GLN A 259 -37.19 -16.84 6.04
CA GLN A 259 -38.62 -16.70 6.31
C GLN A 259 -39.27 -15.91 5.18
N GLU A 260 -39.30 -16.51 3.98
CA GLU A 260 -40.32 -16.24 2.96
C GLU A 260 -40.13 -17.20 1.79
N ARG A 261 -40.84 -18.33 1.86
CA ARG A 261 -41.47 -18.96 0.72
C ARG A 261 -42.53 -19.91 1.26
N LEU A 262 -43.76 -19.63 0.85
CA LEU A 262 -45.02 -20.31 1.14
C LEU A 262 -44.90 -21.84 1.05
#